data_AF-A0A9C9Z5X3-F1
#
_entry.id   AF-A0A9C9Z5X3-F1
#
_cell.length_a   1.000
_cell.length_b   1.000
_cell.length_c   1.000
_cell.angle_alpha   90.00
_cell.angle_beta   90.00
_cell.angle_gamma   90.00
#
_symmetry.space_group_name_H-M   'P 1'
#
loop_
_entity.id
_entity.type
_entity.pdbx_description
1 polymer ?
#
loop_
_entity_poly.entity_id
_entity_poly.type
_entity_poly.pdbx_seq_one_letter_code
_entity_poly.pdbx_strand_id
1 'polypeptide(L)'
;MKLIVVLFLSLQGLFAAVAYGEEEIDRVQVADPYLDLHTGPNASYPITNVVERGAWVEVIKQRTDWFKIRTEKGETGWAPRAQLEKTLTPGGKRAHFKQASESDYAVRTWEVGFMGGDFAGADLISAYVGLAFNRNLSLELSLGQALGSYSNSYLGSVSLVSQPFPRWRFSPYLSLGGGVIKTEPRRVLIRAENQSFNAAHAGLGLRAYLTRQFMVKLEYKSHVLFNSDEDNEEVNEWKAGFAAFF
;
A
#
# COMPACT_ATOMS: atom_id res chain seq x y z
N MET A 1 -7.10 15.11 -24.17
CA MET A 1 -6.31 15.37 -22.95
C MET A 1 -7.14 15.87 -21.75
N LYS A 2 -8.03 16.88 -21.89
CA LYS A 2 -8.87 17.37 -20.77
C LYS A 2 -9.90 16.36 -20.25
N LEU A 3 -10.43 15.48 -21.09
CA LEU A 3 -11.49 14.53 -20.71
C LEU A 3 -11.00 13.38 -19.81
N ILE A 4 -9.78 12.88 -20.04
CA ILE A 4 -9.19 11.77 -19.27
C ILE A 4 -8.78 12.25 -17.87
N VAL A 5 -8.24 13.47 -17.75
CA VAL A 5 -7.88 14.08 -16.46
C VAL A 5 -9.14 14.40 -15.63
N VAL A 6 -10.23 14.86 -16.27
CA VAL A 6 -11.50 15.10 -15.59
C VAL A 6 -12.19 13.80 -15.18
N LEU A 7 -12.07 12.71 -15.97
CA LEU A 7 -12.60 11.39 -15.59
C LEU A 7 -11.81 10.78 -14.41
N PHE A 8 -10.50 11.01 -14.34
CA PHE A 8 -9.66 10.59 -13.23
C PHE A 8 -9.96 11.37 -11.94
N LEU A 9 -10.24 12.67 -12.04
CA LEU A 9 -10.65 13.53 -10.92
C LEU A 9 -12.10 13.29 -10.47
N SER A 10 -13.03 12.98 -11.39
CA SER A 10 -14.43 12.70 -11.04
C SER A 10 -14.61 11.31 -10.41
N LEU A 11 -13.79 10.33 -10.81
CA LEU A 11 -13.75 9.02 -10.17
C LEU A 11 -13.19 9.09 -8.75
N GLN A 12 -12.31 10.05 -8.43
CA GLN A 12 -11.83 10.30 -7.06
C GLN A 12 -12.94 10.90 -6.16
N GLY A 13 -13.85 11.70 -6.73
CA GLY A 13 -14.93 12.35 -5.99
C GLY A 13 -16.07 11.42 -5.56
N LEU A 14 -16.35 10.35 -6.32
CA LEU A 14 -17.47 9.44 -6.00
C LEU A 14 -17.16 8.41 -4.90
N PHE A 15 -15.89 8.13 -4.60
CA PHE A 15 -15.51 7.15 -3.58
C PHE A 15 -15.25 7.75 -2.18
N ALA A 16 -15.32 9.08 -2.04
CA ALA A 16 -15.20 9.76 -0.75
C ALA A 16 -16.43 9.57 0.18
N ALA A 17 -17.56 9.08 -0.34
CA ALA A 17 -18.83 9.07 0.39
C ALA A 17 -19.11 7.79 1.22
N VAL A 18 -18.17 6.83 1.29
CA VAL A 18 -18.36 5.60 2.10
C VAL A 18 -17.28 5.45 3.17
N ALA A 19 -16.95 6.55 3.85
CA ALA A 19 -16.38 6.47 5.18
C ALA A 19 -17.52 6.26 6.18
N TYR A 20 -17.94 5.00 6.37
CA TYR A 20 -18.63 4.65 7.61
C TYR A 20 -17.65 4.96 8.74
N GLY A 21 -17.98 5.95 9.57
CA GLY A 21 -17.21 6.24 10.78
C GLY A 21 -17.13 4.98 11.63
N GLU A 22 -15.94 4.40 11.73
CA GLU A 22 -15.65 3.44 12.79
C GLU A 22 -15.70 4.21 14.10
N GLU A 23 -16.62 3.83 14.99
CA GLU A 23 -16.69 4.34 16.36
C GLU A 23 -15.37 3.98 17.06
N GLU A 24 -14.46 4.94 17.15
CA GLU A 24 -13.21 4.77 17.88
C GLU A 24 -13.54 4.64 19.37
N ILE A 25 -13.20 3.49 19.95
CA ILE A 25 -13.48 3.23 21.37
C ILE A 25 -12.40 3.95 22.18
N ASP A 26 -12.65 5.21 22.50
CA ASP A 26 -11.69 6.06 23.22
C ASP A 26 -11.61 5.73 24.72
N ARG A 27 -12.71 5.21 25.30
CA ARG A 27 -12.77 4.88 26.73
C ARG A 27 -13.60 3.65 27.01
N VAL A 28 -13.22 2.90 28.04
CA VAL A 28 -13.96 1.74 28.53
C VAL A 28 -14.01 1.72 30.05
N GLN A 29 -15.03 1.08 30.61
CA GLN A 29 -15.23 0.91 32.05
C GLN A 29 -14.89 -0.52 32.46
N VAL A 30 -14.08 -0.68 33.50
CA VAL A 30 -13.66 -1.98 34.00
C VAL A 30 -14.86 -2.72 34.62
N ALA A 31 -15.22 -3.88 34.05
CA ALA A 31 -16.35 -4.69 34.53
C ALA A 31 -15.92 -5.87 35.42
N ASP A 32 -14.75 -6.44 35.12
CA ASP A 32 -14.12 -7.48 35.94
C ASP A 32 -13.59 -6.87 37.26
N PRO A 33 -13.27 -7.69 38.29
CA PRO A 33 -12.83 -7.17 39.59
C PRO A 33 -11.60 -6.26 39.52
N TYR A 34 -10.70 -6.57 38.59
CA TYR A 34 -9.48 -5.80 38.34
C TYR A 34 -9.08 -5.88 36.86
N LEU A 35 -8.32 -4.87 36.43
CA LEU A 35 -7.62 -4.82 35.16
C LEU A 35 -6.14 -4.61 35.46
N ASP A 36 -5.30 -5.56 35.03
CA ASP A 36 -3.87 -5.54 35.30
C ASP A 36 -3.12 -4.72 34.26
N LEU A 37 -2.28 -3.81 34.73
CA LEU A 37 -1.47 -2.94 33.87
C LEU A 37 0.00 -3.30 33.98
N HIS A 38 0.52 -3.82 32.87
CA HIS A 38 1.91 -4.17 32.69
C HIS A 38 2.74 -2.97 32.22
N THR A 39 4.04 -3.01 32.49
CA THR A 39 5.00 -2.00 31.98
C THR A 39 5.21 -2.07 30.46
N GLY A 40 4.93 -3.22 29.83
CA GLY A 40 5.12 -3.44 28.41
C GLY A 40 4.10 -4.40 27.78
N PRO A 41 4.03 -4.48 26.44
CA PRO A 41 3.05 -5.26 25.70
C PRO A 41 3.42 -6.76 25.62
N ASN A 42 3.65 -7.39 26.77
CA ASN A 42 3.89 -8.83 26.90
C ASN A 42 3.66 -9.29 28.36
N ALA A 43 3.22 -10.53 28.54
CA ALA A 43 2.95 -11.14 29.84
C ALA A 43 4.19 -11.23 30.74
N SER A 44 5.41 -11.23 30.15
CA SER A 44 6.67 -11.25 30.90
C SER A 44 7.02 -9.91 31.56
N TYR A 45 6.34 -8.80 31.22
CA TYR A 45 6.54 -7.52 31.88
C TYR A 45 5.82 -7.51 33.23
N PRO A 46 6.42 -6.93 34.30
CA PRO A 46 5.77 -6.86 35.60
C PRO A 46 4.52 -5.98 35.57
N ILE A 47 3.53 -6.36 36.39
CA ILE A 47 2.34 -5.57 36.69
C ILE A 47 2.77 -4.42 37.60
N THR A 48 2.54 -3.19 37.16
CA THR A 48 2.87 -1.97 37.92
C THR A 48 1.66 -1.32 38.55
N ASN A 49 0.48 -1.57 37.99
CA ASN A 49 -0.74 -0.93 38.44
C ASN A 49 -1.94 -1.83 38.20
N VAL A 50 -2.96 -1.68 39.02
CA VAL A 50 -4.19 -2.48 38.97
C VAL A 50 -5.36 -1.52 39.05
N VAL A 51 -6.24 -1.58 38.07
CA VAL A 51 -7.43 -0.72 38.02
C VAL A 51 -8.62 -1.52 38.52
N GLU A 52 -9.32 -0.99 39.52
CA GLU A 52 -10.48 -1.64 40.11
C GLU A 52 -11.72 -1.58 39.22
N ARG A 53 -12.66 -2.47 39.48
CA ARG A 53 -13.99 -2.46 38.86
C ARG A 53 -14.66 -1.09 38.95
N GLY A 54 -15.30 -0.68 37.87
CA GLY A 54 -16.14 0.52 37.78
C GLY A 54 -15.37 1.78 37.36
N ALA A 55 -14.04 1.74 37.40
CA ALA A 55 -13.22 2.83 36.91
C ALA A 55 -13.24 2.92 35.37
N TRP A 56 -13.16 4.14 34.86
CA TRP A 56 -12.96 4.39 33.43
C TRP A 56 -11.48 4.42 33.08
N VAL A 57 -11.15 3.88 31.92
CA VAL A 57 -9.81 3.93 31.34
C VAL A 57 -9.89 4.36 29.89
N GLU A 58 -8.94 5.20 29.48
CA GLU A 58 -8.80 5.70 28.12
C GLU A 58 -7.87 4.78 27.33
N VAL A 59 -8.27 4.39 26.11
CA VAL A 59 -7.44 3.57 25.22
C VAL A 59 -6.56 4.51 24.39
N ILE A 60 -5.26 4.53 24.67
CA ILE A 60 -4.32 5.46 24.02
C ILE A 60 -3.80 4.86 22.71
N LYS A 61 -3.47 3.57 22.74
CA LYS A 61 -2.74 2.91 21.65
C LYS A 61 -2.87 1.41 21.72
N GLN A 62 -2.85 0.74 20.57
CA GLN A 62 -2.73 -0.71 20.50
C GLN A 62 -1.31 -1.13 20.06
N ARG A 63 -0.90 -2.35 20.40
CA ARG A 63 0.23 -3.10 19.83
C ARG A 63 -0.12 -4.57 19.87
N THR A 64 -0.29 -5.21 18.71
CA THR A 64 -0.73 -6.61 18.60
C THR A 64 -2.02 -6.87 19.42
N ASP A 65 -1.96 -7.74 20.41
CA ASP A 65 -3.05 -8.08 21.34
C ASP A 65 -2.95 -7.33 22.68
N TRP A 66 -2.14 -6.27 22.75
CA TRP A 66 -1.96 -5.43 23.92
C TRP A 66 -2.40 -4.00 23.65
N PHE A 67 -2.94 -3.35 24.67
CA PHE A 67 -3.46 -2.01 24.59
C PHE A 67 -2.83 -1.16 25.69
N LYS A 68 -2.24 -0.05 25.30
CA LYS A 68 -1.79 0.98 26.22
C LYS A 68 -3.01 1.79 26.62
N ILE A 69 -3.26 1.84 27.92
CA ILE A 69 -4.37 2.58 28.50
C ILE A 69 -3.87 3.68 29.45
N ARG A 70 -4.71 4.68 29.70
CA ARG A 70 -4.52 5.71 30.72
C ARG A 70 -5.63 5.60 31.76
N THR A 71 -5.26 5.63 33.04
CA THR A 71 -6.22 5.71 34.14
C THR A 71 -6.67 7.15 34.38
N GLU A 72 -7.78 7.36 35.10
CA GLU A 72 -8.22 8.70 35.51
C GLU A 72 -7.17 9.46 36.34
N LYS A 73 -6.28 8.74 37.02
CA LYS A 73 -5.15 9.29 37.79
C LYS A 73 -3.96 9.71 36.90
N GLY A 74 -4.06 9.53 35.59
CA GLY A 74 -3.02 9.86 34.61
C GLY A 74 -1.93 8.79 34.45
N GLU A 75 -2.04 7.67 35.16
CA GLU A 75 -1.06 6.58 35.08
C GLU A 75 -1.29 5.78 33.79
N THR A 76 -0.20 5.31 33.17
CA THR A 76 -0.29 4.55 31.92
C THR A 76 0.29 3.15 32.08
N GLY A 77 -0.30 2.19 31.40
CA GLY A 77 0.21 0.82 31.34
C GLY A 77 -0.45 0.00 30.23
N TRP A 78 -0.01 -1.25 30.09
CA TRP A 78 -0.45 -2.15 29.03
C TRP A 78 -1.37 -3.23 29.58
N ALA A 79 -2.55 -3.35 29.01
CA ALA A 79 -3.50 -4.42 29.30
C ALA A 79 -3.65 -5.37 28.10
N PRO A 80 -3.82 -6.68 28.32
CA PRO A 80 -4.11 -7.62 27.24
C PRO A 80 -5.54 -7.45 26.72
N ARG A 81 -5.73 -7.68 25.41
CA ARG A 81 -7.05 -7.59 24.75
C ARG A 81 -8.09 -8.44 25.48
N ALA A 82 -7.72 -9.64 25.91
CA ALA A 82 -8.63 -10.57 26.58
C ALA A 82 -9.22 -10.02 27.89
N GLN A 83 -8.51 -9.13 28.60
CA GLN A 83 -9.09 -8.41 29.74
C GLN A 83 -9.91 -7.20 29.27
N LEU A 84 -9.46 -6.47 28.25
CA LEU A 84 -10.20 -5.33 27.73
C LEU A 84 -11.53 -5.71 27.06
N GLU A 85 -11.64 -6.86 26.39
CA GLU A 85 -12.90 -7.32 25.80
C GLU A 85 -14.00 -7.62 26.84
N LYS A 86 -13.61 -7.76 28.11
CA LYS A 86 -14.52 -7.92 29.23
C LYS A 86 -14.97 -6.58 29.83
N THR A 87 -14.36 -5.47 29.42
CA THR A 87 -14.75 -4.11 29.85
C THR A 87 -16.01 -3.65 29.10
N LEU A 88 -16.64 -2.59 29.58
CA LEU A 88 -17.85 -2.00 28.99
C LEU A 88 -17.52 -0.71 28.25
N THR A 89 -18.09 -0.54 27.08
CA THR A 89 -18.10 0.73 26.35
C THR A 89 -19.00 1.76 27.04
N PRO A 90 -18.94 3.05 26.66
CA PRO A 90 -19.85 4.09 27.18
C PRO A 90 -21.34 3.75 27.02
N GLY A 91 -21.69 2.94 26.01
CA GLY A 91 -23.04 2.44 25.77
C GLY A 91 -23.42 1.17 26.55
N GLY A 92 -22.61 0.73 27.51
CA GLY A 92 -22.89 -0.44 28.37
C GLY A 92 -22.75 -1.80 27.67
N LYS A 93 -22.29 -1.85 26.42
CA LYS A 93 -21.99 -3.09 25.70
C LYS A 93 -20.55 -3.52 25.99
N ARG A 94 -20.28 -4.83 25.97
CA ARG A 94 -18.90 -5.34 26.06
C ARG A 94 -18.06 -4.74 24.94
N ALA A 95 -16.86 -4.29 25.29
CA ALA A 95 -15.92 -3.73 24.33
C ALA A 95 -15.49 -4.84 23.36
N HIS A 96 -15.68 -4.59 22.07
CA HIS A 96 -15.23 -5.50 21.03
C HIS A 96 -14.18 -4.77 20.21
N PHE A 97 -12.91 -5.12 20.45
CA PHE A 97 -11.81 -4.55 19.70
C PHE A 97 -11.60 -5.39 18.45
N LYS A 98 -11.62 -4.75 17.26
CA LYS A 98 -11.19 -5.45 16.05
C LYS A 98 -9.77 -5.95 16.27
N GLN A 99 -9.51 -7.20 15.89
CA GLN A 99 -8.15 -7.73 15.93
C GLN A 99 -7.30 -6.81 15.05
N ALA A 100 -6.34 -6.10 15.64
CA ALA A 100 -5.26 -5.53 14.86
C ALA A 100 -4.44 -6.74 14.42
N SER A 101 -4.90 -7.36 13.34
CA SER A 101 -4.10 -8.26 12.54
C SER A 101 -2.77 -7.54 12.28
N GLU A 102 -1.66 -8.27 12.25
CA GLU A 102 -0.32 -7.74 11.95
C GLU A 102 -0.28 -6.80 10.71
N SER A 103 -1.33 -6.79 9.89
CA SER A 103 -1.63 -5.80 8.85
C SER A 103 -1.78 -4.34 9.31
N ASP A 104 -2.00 -4.03 10.59
CA ASP A 104 -2.13 -2.64 11.06
C ASP A 104 -0.82 -1.98 11.54
N TYR A 105 0.26 -2.74 11.71
CA TYR A 105 1.55 -2.22 12.21
C TYR A 105 2.70 -2.22 11.20
N ALA A 106 2.54 -2.83 10.03
CA ALA A 106 3.49 -2.62 8.95
C ALA A 106 3.05 -1.36 8.18
N VAL A 107 3.55 -0.20 8.59
CA VAL A 107 3.83 0.87 7.61
C VAL A 107 4.94 0.29 6.72
N ARG A 108 4.53 -0.48 5.70
CA ARG A 108 5.40 -1.18 4.76
C ARG A 108 6.17 -0.11 4.02
N THR A 109 7.40 0.16 4.43
CA THR A 109 8.08 1.39 4.00
C THR A 109 8.65 1.21 2.60
N TRP A 110 9.00 -0.03 2.23
CA TRP A 110 9.58 -0.32 0.93
C TRP A 110 9.21 -1.71 0.41
N GLU A 111 9.07 -1.82 -0.91
CA GLU A 111 8.82 -3.06 -1.63
C GLU A 111 9.82 -3.20 -2.79
N VAL A 112 10.13 -4.44 -3.14
CA VAL A 112 10.97 -4.77 -4.29
C VAL A 112 10.30 -5.89 -5.07
N GLY A 113 10.24 -5.78 -6.38
CA GLY A 113 9.60 -6.79 -7.22
C GLY A 113 10.26 -7.00 -8.56
N PHE A 114 10.03 -8.19 -9.10
CA PHE A 114 10.43 -8.59 -10.44
C PHE A 114 9.16 -8.93 -11.23
N MET A 115 9.11 -8.46 -12.47
CA MET A 115 7.95 -8.56 -13.34
C MET A 115 8.39 -9.05 -14.72
N GLY A 116 7.60 -9.93 -15.32
CA GLY A 116 7.73 -10.38 -16.70
C GLY A 116 6.45 -10.08 -17.47
N GLY A 117 6.55 -9.80 -18.76
CA GLY A 117 5.40 -9.44 -19.57
C GLY A 117 5.74 -9.10 -21.00
N ASP A 118 4.97 -8.18 -21.56
CA ASP A 118 5.10 -7.69 -22.91
C ASP A 118 5.14 -6.16 -22.93
N PHE A 119 5.98 -5.62 -23.80
CA PHE A 119 6.00 -4.22 -24.16
C PHE A 119 6.01 -4.10 -25.68
N ALA A 120 4.95 -3.54 -26.27
CA ALA A 120 4.81 -3.38 -27.72
C ALA A 120 4.99 -4.69 -28.54
N GLY A 121 4.63 -5.85 -27.99
CA GLY A 121 4.86 -7.15 -28.65
C GLY A 121 6.23 -7.76 -28.43
N ALA A 122 7.08 -7.15 -27.57
CA ALA A 122 8.38 -7.67 -27.18
C ALA A 122 8.37 -8.19 -25.74
N ASP A 123 9.08 -9.29 -25.50
CA ASP A 123 9.22 -9.88 -24.17
C ASP A 123 9.90 -8.90 -23.21
N LEU A 124 9.20 -8.52 -22.14
CA LEU A 124 9.65 -7.56 -21.13
C LEU A 124 10.06 -8.30 -19.85
N ILE A 125 11.24 -7.94 -19.33
CA ILE A 125 11.64 -8.25 -17.96
C ILE A 125 11.94 -6.92 -17.24
N SER A 126 11.41 -6.74 -16.04
CA SER A 126 11.64 -5.53 -15.26
C SER A 126 11.76 -5.81 -13.76
N ALA A 127 12.41 -4.90 -13.08
CA ALA A 127 12.49 -4.85 -11.63
C ALA A 127 12.05 -3.47 -11.15
N TYR A 128 11.49 -3.40 -9.95
CA TYR A 128 11.07 -2.13 -9.36
C TYR A 128 11.32 -2.08 -7.86
N VAL A 129 11.45 -0.86 -7.35
CA VAL A 129 11.47 -0.54 -5.93
C VAL A 129 10.34 0.44 -5.64
N GLY A 130 9.47 0.09 -4.70
CA GLY A 130 8.41 0.96 -4.21
C GLY A 130 8.73 1.50 -2.83
N LEU A 131 8.39 2.75 -2.55
CA LEU A 131 8.50 3.43 -1.26
C LEU A 131 7.13 3.95 -0.87
N ALA A 132 6.55 3.44 0.22
CA ALA A 132 5.23 3.90 0.65
C ALA A 132 5.33 5.18 1.48
N PHE A 133 4.58 6.20 1.07
CA PHE A 133 4.40 7.42 1.88
C PHE A 133 3.34 7.20 2.94
N ASN A 134 2.26 6.51 2.57
CA ASN A 134 1.16 6.13 3.45
C ASN A 134 0.52 4.82 2.95
N ARG A 135 -0.57 4.37 3.60
CA ARG A 135 -1.25 3.10 3.26
C ARG A 135 -1.89 3.06 1.86
N ASN A 136 -2.07 4.22 1.23
CA ASN A 136 -2.78 4.38 -0.03
C ASN A 136 -1.91 4.95 -1.14
N LEU A 137 -0.68 5.39 -0.85
CA LEU A 137 0.16 6.13 -1.76
C LEU A 137 1.63 5.71 -1.61
N SER A 138 2.23 5.33 -2.73
CA SER A 138 3.64 4.98 -2.81
C SER A 138 4.29 5.57 -4.06
N LEU A 139 5.60 5.81 -3.99
CA LEU A 139 6.44 6.08 -5.14
C LEU A 139 7.03 4.76 -5.63
N GLU A 140 7.15 4.58 -6.94
CA GLU A 140 7.73 3.39 -7.55
C GLU A 140 8.77 3.79 -8.59
N LEU A 141 9.97 3.23 -8.46
CA LEU A 141 11.06 3.33 -9.44
C LEU A 141 11.18 2.00 -10.16
N SER A 142 11.10 2.00 -11.48
CA SER A 142 11.16 0.78 -12.29
C SER A 142 12.23 0.85 -13.36
N LEU A 143 12.95 -0.26 -13.56
CA LEU A 143 13.88 -0.45 -14.66
C LEU A 143 13.49 -1.73 -15.40
N GLY A 144 13.51 -1.70 -16.73
CA GLY A 144 13.11 -2.83 -17.55
C GLY A 144 13.84 -2.91 -18.88
N GLN A 145 13.82 -4.10 -19.46
CA GLN A 145 14.34 -4.38 -20.78
C GLN A 145 13.32 -5.19 -21.57
N ALA A 146 12.94 -4.69 -22.74
CA ALA A 146 12.11 -5.37 -23.73
C ALA A 146 12.99 -5.91 -24.87
N LEU A 147 12.83 -7.19 -25.19
CA LEU A 147 13.65 -7.94 -26.15
C LEU A 147 12.82 -8.21 -27.42
N GLY A 148 12.85 -7.27 -28.36
CA GLY A 148 12.15 -7.42 -29.64
C GLY A 148 12.98 -8.12 -30.71
N SER A 149 12.30 -8.52 -31.78
CA SER A 149 12.92 -9.10 -32.98
C SER A 149 13.72 -8.06 -33.79
N TYR A 150 13.23 -6.81 -33.83
CA TYR A 150 13.83 -5.71 -34.60
C TYR A 150 14.70 -4.77 -33.75
N SER A 151 14.27 -4.49 -32.52
CA SER A 151 14.93 -3.58 -31.59
C SER A 151 14.80 -4.07 -30.15
N ASN A 152 15.78 -3.74 -29.32
CA ASN A 152 15.68 -3.87 -27.88
C ASN A 152 15.32 -2.50 -27.30
N SER A 153 14.50 -2.47 -26.25
CA SER A 153 14.17 -1.23 -25.56
C SER A 153 14.53 -1.33 -24.07
N TYR A 154 15.13 -0.27 -23.55
CA TYR A 154 15.43 -0.10 -22.13
C TYR A 154 14.49 0.95 -21.55
N LEU A 155 13.82 0.61 -20.47
CA LEU A 155 12.79 1.42 -19.86
C LEU A 155 13.24 1.83 -18.46
N GLY A 156 13.17 3.12 -18.15
CA GLY A 156 13.34 3.63 -16.80
C GLY A 156 12.20 4.56 -16.46
N SER A 157 11.52 4.34 -15.33
CA SER A 157 10.33 5.14 -14.98
C SER A 157 10.20 5.41 -13.49
N VAL A 158 9.56 6.54 -13.18
CA VAL A 158 9.14 6.94 -11.85
C VAL A 158 7.62 7.07 -11.85
N SER A 159 6.96 6.39 -10.92
CA SER A 159 5.50 6.34 -10.85
C SER A 159 4.99 6.67 -9.45
N LEU A 160 3.92 7.44 -9.38
CA LEU A 160 3.09 7.52 -8.20
C LEU A 160 2.02 6.44 -8.28
N VAL A 161 1.89 5.65 -7.22
CA VAL A 161 0.97 4.51 -7.15
C VAL A 161 -0.05 4.77 -6.06
N SER A 162 -1.33 4.74 -6.42
CA SER A 162 -2.45 4.88 -5.51
C SER A 162 -3.17 3.55 -5.31
N GLN A 163 -3.43 3.19 -4.05
CA GLN A 163 -4.10 1.96 -3.63
C GLN A 163 -5.37 2.32 -2.86
N PRO A 164 -6.55 2.37 -3.50
CA PRO A 164 -7.78 2.78 -2.83
C PRO A 164 -8.23 1.77 -1.76
N PHE A 165 -8.05 0.47 -2.02
CA PHE A 165 -8.53 -0.61 -1.16
C PHE A 165 -7.42 -1.59 -0.75
N PRO A 166 -6.43 -1.16 0.05
CA PRO A 166 -5.26 -1.98 0.40
C PRO A 166 -5.61 -3.18 1.30
N ARG A 167 -6.82 -3.19 1.90
CA ARG A 167 -7.31 -4.27 2.77
C ARG A 167 -7.96 -5.43 2.00
N TRP A 168 -8.27 -5.25 0.71
CA TRP A 168 -8.92 -6.29 -0.07
C TRP A 168 -7.94 -7.41 -0.42
N ARG A 169 -8.42 -8.67 -0.43
CA ARG A 169 -7.64 -9.86 -0.84
C ARG A 169 -6.94 -9.65 -2.19
N PHE A 170 -7.64 -8.96 -3.10
CA PHE A 170 -7.16 -8.43 -4.37
C PHE A 170 -7.28 -6.92 -4.30
N SER A 171 -6.17 -6.22 -4.11
CA SER A 171 -6.12 -4.77 -3.97
C SER A 171 -5.87 -4.13 -5.33
N PRO A 172 -6.84 -3.42 -5.93
CA PRO A 172 -6.59 -2.65 -7.13
C PRO A 172 -5.70 -1.45 -6.82
N TYR A 173 -4.89 -1.07 -7.80
CA TYR A 173 -4.09 0.13 -7.72
C TYR A 173 -4.03 0.83 -9.07
N LEU A 174 -3.78 2.14 -9.00
CA LEU A 174 -3.59 3.03 -10.12
C LEU A 174 -2.13 3.50 -10.10
N SER A 175 -1.50 3.61 -11.26
CA SER A 175 -0.17 4.19 -11.38
C SER A 175 -0.18 5.31 -12.40
N LEU A 176 0.50 6.41 -12.10
CA LEU A 176 0.76 7.47 -13.06
C LEU A 176 2.21 7.93 -12.93
N GLY A 177 2.85 8.28 -14.03
CA GLY A 177 4.25 8.64 -13.96
C GLY A 177 4.84 9.08 -15.27
N GLY A 178 6.16 9.18 -15.27
CA GLY A 178 6.94 9.45 -16.45
C GLY A 178 8.26 8.72 -16.40
N GLY A 179 8.89 8.62 -17.56
CA GLY A 179 10.10 7.86 -17.72
C GLY A 179 10.80 8.17 -19.02
N VAL A 180 11.86 7.40 -19.25
CA VAL A 180 12.65 7.41 -20.47
C VAL A 180 12.63 6.02 -21.08
N ILE A 181 12.48 5.96 -22.39
CA ILE A 181 12.51 4.73 -23.17
C ILE A 181 13.61 4.91 -24.20
N LYS A 182 14.64 4.06 -24.12
CA LYS A 182 15.75 4.05 -25.07
C LYS A 182 15.64 2.82 -25.95
N THR A 183 15.57 3.02 -27.27
CA THR A 183 15.42 1.93 -28.24
C THR A 183 16.70 1.79 -29.06
N GLU A 184 17.23 0.57 -29.11
CA GLU A 184 18.46 0.20 -29.80
C GLU A 184 18.18 -0.89 -30.85
N PRO A 185 18.46 -0.65 -32.14
CA PRO A 185 18.21 -1.59 -33.23
C PRO A 185 19.18 -2.79 -33.21
N ARG A 186 18.71 -4.00 -33.58
CA ARG A 186 19.51 -5.23 -33.45
C ARG A 186 20.56 -5.50 -34.53
N ARG A 187 20.56 -4.82 -35.70
CA ARG A 187 21.61 -4.87 -36.77
C ARG A 187 21.25 -3.97 -37.98
N VAL A 188 22.28 -3.61 -38.75
CA VAL A 188 22.43 -2.68 -39.90
C VAL A 188 21.19 -2.39 -40.77
N LEU A 189 20.17 -1.74 -40.22
CA LEU A 189 19.37 -0.82 -41.03
C LEU A 189 20.30 0.32 -41.43
N ILE A 190 20.44 0.54 -42.72
CA ILE A 190 21.24 1.61 -43.30
C ILE A 190 20.60 2.93 -42.82
N ARG A 191 21.08 3.47 -41.68
CA ARG A 191 20.55 4.60 -40.86
C ARG A 191 19.60 4.30 -39.67
N ALA A 192 19.72 3.18 -38.96
CA ALA A 192 19.08 3.11 -37.64
C ALA A 192 19.97 3.74 -36.56
N GLU A 193 19.57 4.92 -36.07
CA GLU A 193 20.21 5.63 -34.97
C GLU A 193 19.49 5.29 -33.64
N ASN A 194 20.23 5.35 -32.53
CA ASN A 194 19.64 5.14 -31.21
C ASN A 194 18.67 6.26 -30.90
N GLN A 195 17.46 5.91 -30.48
CA GLN A 195 16.44 6.89 -30.15
C GLN A 195 16.11 6.82 -28.66
N SER A 196 15.93 8.00 -28.05
CA SER A 196 15.55 8.16 -26.65
C SER A 196 14.30 9.01 -26.58
N PHE A 197 13.25 8.47 -25.98
CA PHE A 197 11.96 9.11 -25.84
C PHE A 197 11.69 9.40 -24.38
N ASN A 198 11.17 10.60 -24.10
CA ASN A 198 10.48 10.83 -22.84
C ASN A 198 9.09 10.21 -22.96
N ALA A 199 8.64 9.53 -21.93
CA ALA A 199 7.33 8.90 -21.89
C ALA A 199 6.56 9.37 -20.66
N ALA A 200 5.26 9.59 -20.83
CA ALA A 200 4.32 9.63 -19.71
C ALA A 200 3.50 8.34 -19.74
N HIS A 201 3.10 7.84 -18.57
CA HIS A 201 2.31 6.62 -18.50
C HIS A 201 1.22 6.70 -17.46
N ALA A 202 0.14 5.96 -17.73
CA ALA A 202 -0.93 5.69 -16.80
C ALA A 202 -1.22 4.19 -16.81
N GLY A 203 -1.49 3.64 -15.63
CA GLY A 203 -1.65 2.21 -15.47
C GLY A 203 -2.66 1.83 -14.41
N LEU A 204 -3.14 0.61 -14.56
CA LEU A 204 -4.08 -0.07 -13.70
C LEU A 204 -3.46 -1.41 -13.33
N GLY A 205 -3.58 -1.79 -12.07
CA GLY A 205 -3.08 -3.10 -11.66
C GLY A 205 -3.81 -3.67 -10.47
N LEU A 206 -3.47 -4.92 -10.19
CA LEU A 206 -4.00 -5.72 -9.10
C LEU A 206 -2.85 -6.29 -8.29
N ARG A 207 -2.98 -6.24 -6.97
CA ARG A 207 -2.06 -6.87 -6.01
C ARG A 207 -2.79 -7.95 -5.24
N ALA A 208 -2.17 -9.11 -5.10
CA ALA A 208 -2.69 -10.23 -4.34
C ALA A 208 -1.63 -10.74 -3.36
N TYR A 209 -1.91 -10.68 -2.06
CA TYR A 209 -0.98 -11.12 -1.02
C TYR A 209 -0.95 -12.64 -0.91
N LEU A 210 0.16 -13.29 -1.27
CA LEU A 210 0.28 -14.74 -1.13
C LEU A 210 0.58 -15.13 0.32
N THR A 211 1.46 -14.38 0.97
CA THR A 211 1.88 -14.57 2.37
C THR A 211 2.05 -13.23 3.06
N ARG A 212 2.55 -13.24 4.31
CA ARG A 212 2.83 -12.01 5.08
C ARG A 212 3.90 -11.11 4.46
N GLN A 213 4.73 -11.63 3.54
CA GLN A 213 5.91 -10.93 2.99
C GLN A 213 5.94 -10.90 1.46
N PHE A 214 5.15 -11.76 0.79
CA PHE A 214 5.15 -11.92 -0.66
C PHE A 214 3.78 -11.59 -1.26
N MET A 215 3.79 -10.89 -2.39
CA MET A 215 2.62 -10.58 -3.18
C MET A 215 2.85 -10.88 -4.66
N VAL A 216 1.76 -11.16 -5.36
CA VAL A 216 1.71 -11.14 -6.83
C VAL A 216 1.17 -9.79 -7.26
N LYS A 217 1.77 -9.24 -8.31
CA LYS A 217 1.33 -7.99 -8.93
C LYS A 217 1.04 -8.25 -10.40
N LEU A 218 -0.08 -7.73 -10.88
CA LEU A 218 -0.45 -7.68 -12.29
C LEU A 218 -0.64 -6.21 -12.65
N GLU A 219 -0.09 -5.78 -13.77
CA GLU A 219 -0.11 -4.39 -14.21
C GLU A 219 -0.38 -4.31 -15.70
N TYR A 220 -1.21 -3.36 -16.08
CA TYR A 220 -1.40 -2.87 -17.44
C TYR A 220 -1.08 -1.38 -17.46
N LYS A 221 -0.22 -0.94 -18.38
CA LYS A 221 0.18 0.46 -18.55
C LYS A 221 0.04 0.87 -20.01
N SER A 222 -0.48 2.07 -20.22
CA SER A 222 -0.37 2.79 -21.50
C SER A 222 0.68 3.88 -21.35
N HIS A 223 1.58 3.95 -22.33
CA HIS A 223 2.69 4.88 -22.44
C HIS A 223 2.44 5.80 -23.64
N VAL A 224 2.55 7.10 -23.44
CA VAL A 224 2.60 8.09 -24.52
C VAL A 224 4.06 8.51 -24.67
N LEU A 225 4.65 8.19 -25.81
CA LEU A 225 6.02 8.55 -26.17
C LEU A 225 6.00 9.92 -26.85
N PHE A 226 6.72 10.86 -26.27
CA PHE A 226 6.83 12.20 -26.83
C PHE A 226 7.99 12.25 -27.82
N ASN A 227 7.64 12.48 -29.09
CA ASN A 227 8.60 12.71 -30.15
C ASN A 227 8.76 14.22 -30.42
N SER A 228 9.88 14.63 -31.01
CA SER A 228 10.13 16.02 -31.39
C SER A 228 9.32 16.47 -32.60
N ASP A 229 8.91 15.52 -33.42
CA ASP A 229 7.94 15.72 -34.50
C ASP A 229 6.54 15.50 -33.90
N GLU A 230 5.54 16.31 -34.27
CA GLU A 230 4.22 16.43 -33.61
C GLU A 230 3.32 15.16 -33.59
N ASP A 231 3.89 13.98 -33.85
CA ASP A 231 3.23 12.67 -33.83
C ASP A 231 3.64 11.90 -32.55
N ASN A 232 2.70 11.79 -31.60
CA ASN A 232 2.92 11.06 -30.35
C ASN A 232 2.50 9.60 -30.53
N GLU A 233 3.38 8.67 -30.15
CA GLU A 233 3.10 7.24 -30.24
C GLU A 233 2.53 6.72 -28.91
N GLU A 234 1.48 5.89 -28.98
CA GLU A 234 0.92 5.21 -27.80
C GLU A 234 1.30 3.74 -27.79
N VAL A 235 1.90 3.29 -26.69
CA VAL A 235 2.40 1.93 -26.52
C VAL A 235 1.81 1.31 -25.27
N ASN A 236 1.33 0.08 -25.38
CA ASN A 236 0.79 -0.66 -24.25
C ASN A 236 1.80 -1.67 -23.69
N GLU A 237 1.74 -1.83 -22.38
CA GLU A 237 2.54 -2.77 -21.59
C GLU A 237 1.60 -3.59 -20.71
N TRP A 238 1.79 -4.90 -20.67
CA TRP A 238 1.20 -5.73 -19.62
C TRP A 238 2.29 -6.56 -18.96
N LYS A 239 2.24 -6.69 -17.64
CA LYS A 239 3.22 -7.49 -16.91
C LYS A 239 2.66 -8.07 -15.62
N ALA A 240 3.18 -9.23 -15.26
CA ALA A 240 2.85 -9.91 -14.03
C ALA A 240 4.14 -10.35 -13.32
N GLY A 241 4.08 -10.45 -12.00
CA GLY A 241 5.28 -10.82 -11.25
C GLY A 241 5.07 -10.94 -9.76
N PHE A 242 6.20 -11.08 -9.08
CA PHE A 242 6.26 -11.27 -7.64
C PHE A 242 7.01 -10.11 -7.00
N ALA A 243 6.52 -9.69 -5.83
CA ALA A 243 7.16 -8.68 -5.04
C ALA A 243 7.22 -9.12 -3.57
N ALA A 244 8.31 -8.71 -2.92
CA ALA A 244 8.48 -8.81 -1.48
C ALA A 244 8.43 -7.40 -0.88
N PHE A 245 7.93 -7.30 0.36
CA PHE A 245 7.81 -6.04 1.07
C PHE A 245 8.31 -6.17 2.50
N PHE A 246 8.88 -5.09 3.03
CA PHE A 246 9.62 -5.05 4.28
C PHE A 246 9.20 -3.88 5.18
#